data_AF-A0A845LU56-F1
#
_entry.id   AF-A0A845LU56-F1
#
_cell.length_a   1.000
_cell.length_b   1.000
_cell.length_c   1.000
_cell.angle_alpha   90.00
_cell.angle_beta   90.00
_cell.angle_gamma   90.00
#
_symmetry.space_group_name_H-M   'P 1'
#
loop_
_entity.id
_entity.type
_entity.pdbx_description
1 polymer ?
#
loop_
_entity_poly.entity_id
_entity_poly.type
_entity_poly.pdbx_seq_one_letter_code
_entity_poly.pdbx_strand_id
1 'polypeptide(L)' 'MKTKHRILSLVLILSQLLAYSLPAHAADSLIPIYSWSDLNNIRNNMSGAYILMNDLNESSAGYDVYVRNGGW' A
#
# COMPACT_ATOMS: atom_id res chain seq x y z
N MET A 1 46.16 8.83 -20.36
CA MET A 1 45.50 7.59 -19.87
C MET A 1 44.69 7.76 -18.57
N LYS A 2 45.01 8.70 -17.67
CA LYS A 2 44.29 8.92 -16.38
C LYS A 2 42.87 9.50 -16.48
N THR A 3 42.59 10.36 -17.45
CA THR A 3 41.28 11.04 -17.61
C THR A 3 40.16 10.11 -18.05
N LYS A 4 40.45 9.11 -18.89
CA LYS A 4 39.47 8.12 -19.37
C LYS A 4 38.91 7.27 -18.21
N HIS A 5 39.74 6.92 -17.24
CA HIS A 5 39.34 6.15 -16.06
C HIS A 5 38.44 6.98 -15.13
N ARG A 6 38.70 8.28 -14.97
CA ARG A 6 37.88 9.17 -14.13
C ARG A 6 36.48 9.39 -14.70
N ILE A 7 36.35 9.50 -16.02
CA ILE A 7 35.06 9.66 -16.70
C ILE A 7 34.25 8.35 -16.64
N LEU A 8 34.90 7.20 -16.86
CA LEU A 8 34.24 5.89 -16.76
C LEU A 8 33.73 5.61 -15.35
N SER A 9 34.49 5.96 -14.31
CA SER A 9 34.04 5.84 -12.92
C SER A 9 32.86 6.76 -12.60
N LEU A 10 32.84 7.99 -13.11
CA LEU A 10 31.74 8.92 -12.87
C LEU A 10 30.43 8.45 -13.53
N VAL A 11 30.52 7.91 -14.76
CA VAL A 11 29.38 7.33 -15.48
C VAL A 11 28.88 6.07 -14.75
N LEU A 12 29.78 5.21 -14.26
CA LEU A 12 29.39 4.01 -13.53
C LEU A 12 28.67 4.33 -12.21
N ILE A 13 29.12 5.35 -11.47
CA ILE A 13 28.46 5.82 -10.24
C ILE A 13 27.10 6.44 -10.57
N LEU A 14 27.02 7.26 -11.62
CA LEU A 14 25.76 7.88 -12.05
C LEU A 14 24.73 6.84 -12.54
N SER A 15 25.18 5.76 -13.19
CA SER A 15 24.33 4.63 -13.59
C SER A 15 23.81 3.83 -12.39
N GLN A 16 24.59 3.71 -11.31
CA GLN A 16 24.15 3.04 -10.09
C GLN A 16 23.12 3.88 -9.31
N LEU A 17 23.25 5.21 -9.31
CA LEU A 17 22.25 6.10 -8.69
C LEU A 17 20.88 6.04 -9.38
N LEU A 18 20.81 5.69 -10.66
CA LEU A 18 19.55 5.55 -11.40
C LEU A 18 18.83 4.20 -11.15
N ALA A 19 19.55 3.19 -10.65
CA ALA A 19 19.03 1.85 -10.37
C ALA A 19 18.41 1.71 -8.97
N TYR A 20 18.58 2.72 -8.11
CA TYR A 20 17.91 2.82 -6.81
C TYR A 20 16.68 3.74 -6.89
N SER A 21 15.89 3.65 -7.96
CA SER A 21 14.48 4.00 -7.86
C SER A 21 13.90 3.08 -6.80
N LEU A 22 13.73 3.62 -5.58
CA LEU A 22 13.11 2.90 -4.48
C LEU A 22 11.85 2.25 -5.04
N PRO A 23 11.69 0.93 -4.93
CA PRO A 23 10.41 0.33 -5.21
C PRO A 23 9.41 1.06 -4.30
N ALA A 24 8.58 1.92 -4.88
CA ALA A 24 7.42 2.51 -4.21
C ALA A 24 6.45 1.34 -3.99
N HIS A 25 6.74 0.47 -3.01
CA HIS A 25 6.07 -0.81 -2.84
C HIS A 25 5.41 -0.95 -1.47
N ALA A 26 5.41 0.11 -0.65
CA ALA A 26 4.73 0.10 0.63
C ALA A 26 3.30 0.66 0.57
N ALA A 27 3.04 1.62 -0.33
CA ALA A 27 1.73 2.29 -0.40
C ALA A 27 0.74 1.61 -1.37
N ASP A 28 1.23 1.00 -2.46
CA ASP A 28 0.37 0.46 -3.53
C ASP A 28 -0.25 -0.91 -3.24
N SER A 29 0.04 -1.54 -2.10
CA SER A 29 -0.51 -2.87 -1.75
C SER A 29 -1.54 -2.86 -0.62
N LEU A 30 -1.90 -1.69 -0.08
CA LEU A 30 -2.92 -1.61 0.97
C LEU A 30 -4.32 -1.67 0.37
N ILE A 31 -5.15 -2.57 0.87
CA ILE A 31 -6.55 -2.70 0.49
C ILE A 31 -7.37 -1.74 1.35
N PRO A 32 -8.02 -0.72 0.76
CA PRO A 32 -8.75 0.28 1.53
C PRO A 32 -10.09 -0.27 2.06
N ILE A 33 -10.45 0.16 3.27
CA ILE A 33 -11.72 -0.13 3.92
C ILE A 33 -12.48 1.21 4.07
N TYR A 34 -13.62 1.33 3.39
CA TYR A 34 -14.48 2.52 3.45
C TYR A 34 -15.80 2.25 4.20
N SER A 35 -16.21 0.98 4.27
CA SER A 35 -17.52 0.56 4.77
C SER A 35 -17.45 -0.68 5.67
N TRP A 36 -18.56 -0.95 6.36
CA TRP A 36 -18.71 -2.19 7.13
C TRP A 36 -18.71 -3.44 6.26
N SER A 37 -19.15 -3.30 5.00
CA SER A 37 -19.08 -4.39 4.01
C SER A 37 -17.64 -4.76 3.68
N ASP A 38 -16.78 -3.76 3.45
CA ASP A 38 -15.36 -3.97 3.17
C ASP A 38 -14.67 -4.65 4.35
N LEU A 39 -14.97 -4.18 5.57
CA LEU A 39 -14.45 -4.78 6.80
C LEU A 39 -14.91 -6.25 6.96
N ASN A 40 -16.18 -6.55 6.73
CA ASN A 40 -16.70 -7.91 6.77
C ASN A 40 -16.03 -8.82 5.73
N ASN A 41 -15.67 -8.30 4.56
CA ASN A 41 -15.03 -9.08 3.50
C ASN A 41 -13.58 -9.48 3.78
N ILE A 42 -12.91 -8.90 4.78
CA ILE A 42 -11.55 -9.29 5.20
C ILE A 42 -11.49 -10.77 5.56
N ARG A 43 -12.59 -11.35 6.08
CA ARG A 43 -12.67 -12.79 6.40
C ARG A 43 -12.38 -13.72 5.20
N ASN A 44 -12.56 -13.21 3.98
CA ASN A 44 -12.30 -13.97 2.76
C ASN A 44 -10.82 -13.95 2.34
N ASN A 45 -10.00 -13.05 2.91
CA ASN A 45 -8.57 -12.94 2.62
C ASN A 45 -7.79 -12.33 3.81
N MET A 46 -7.65 -13.10 4.89
CA MET A 46 -7.05 -12.59 6.13
C MET A 46 -5.54 -12.30 6.07
N SER A 47 -4.85 -12.67 4.97
CA SER A 47 -3.43 -12.37 4.77
C SER A 47 -3.17 -11.02 4.08
N GLY A 48 -4.22 -10.31 3.67
CA GLY A 48 -4.11 -8.98 3.07
C GLY A 48 -3.60 -7.91 4.05
N ALA A 49 -3.00 -6.86 3.52
CA ALA A 49 -2.67 -5.65 4.26
C ALA A 49 -3.77 -4.61 4.00
N TYR A 50 -4.32 -4.03 5.07
CA TYR A 50 -5.52 -3.19 4.99
C TYR A 50 -5.29 -1.82 5.62
N ILE A 51 -6.01 -0.82 5.11
CA ILE A 51 -6.01 0.55 5.66
C ILE A 51 -7.45 1.06 5.80
N LEU A 52 -7.74 1.67 6.96
CA LEU A 52 -9.01 2.33 7.19
C LEU A 52 -8.95 3.74 6.58
N MET A 53 -9.87 4.05 5.67
CA MET A 53 -9.88 5.32 4.94
C MET A 53 -10.77 6.39 5.57
N ASN A 54 -11.65 5.98 6.48
CA ASN A 54 -12.54 6.84 7.27
C ASN A 54 -13.01 6.10 8.52
N ASP A 55 -13.48 6.84 9.51
CA ASP A 55 -14.14 6.23 10.67
C ASP A 55 -15.37 5.42 10.23
N LEU A 56 -15.52 4.24 10.83
CA LEU A 56 -16.72 3.42 10.70
C LEU A 56 -17.57 3.59 11.94
N ASN A 57 -18.78 4.11 11.75
CA ASN A 57 -19.76 4.36 12.80
C ASN A 57 -21.16 3.93 12.32
N GLU A 58 -22.19 4.26 13.10
CA GLU A 58 -23.59 3.85 12.84
C GLU A 58 -24.16 4.45 11.55
N SER A 59 -23.60 5.57 11.07
CA SER A 59 -23.98 6.21 9.81
C SER A 59 -23.19 5.70 8.60
N SER A 60 -22.14 4.90 8.81
CA SER A 60 -21.32 4.36 7.73
C SER A 60 -22.05 3.26 6.96
N ALA A 61 -21.80 3.16 5.66
CA ALA A 61 -22.46 2.18 4.79
C ALA A 61 -22.28 0.75 5.32
N GLY A 62 -23.38 0.00 5.34
CA GLY A 62 -23.42 -1.41 5.78
C GLY A 62 -23.55 -1.63 7.28
N TYR A 63 -23.60 -0.59 8.13
CA TYR A 63 -23.72 -0.75 9.59
C TYR A 63 -24.94 -1.60 9.98
N ASP A 64 -26.10 -1.28 9.40
CA ASP A 64 -27.35 -2.00 9.66
C ASP A 64 -27.28 -3.48 9.30
N VAL A 65 -26.57 -3.82 8.24
CA VAL A 65 -26.47 -5.18 7.71
C VAL A 65 -25.45 -5.99 8.49
N TYR A 66 -24.28 -5.42 8.75
CA TYR A 66 -23.14 -6.17 9.28
C TYR A 66 -22.90 -5.95 10.76
N VAL A 67 -23.46 -4.94 11.42
CA VAL A 67 -23.21 -4.66 12.84
C VAL A 67 -24.50 -4.67 13.66
N ARG A 68 -25.46 -3.80 13.34
CA ARG A 68 -26.68 -3.60 14.16
C ARG A 68 -27.49 -4.87 14.35
N ASN A 69 -27.61 -5.68 13.30
CA ASN A 69 -28.41 -6.91 13.33
C ASN A 69 -27.64 -8.14 13.86
N GLY A 70 -26.52 -7.94 14.57
CA GLY A 70 -25.69 -9.04 15.08
C GLY A 70 -24.89 -9.73 13.99
N GLY A 71 -24.40 -8.97 12.99
CA GLY A 71 -23.60 -9.51 11.87
C GLY A 71 -22.20 -10.00 12.26
N TRP A 72 -21.85 -9.99 13.56
CA TRP A 72 -20.63 -10.53 14.17
C TRP A 72 -20.97 -11.23 15.48
#